data_AF-A0A966HPS2-F1
#
_entry.id   AF-A0A966HPS2-F1
#
_cell.length_a   1.000
_cell.length_b   1.000
_cell.length_c   1.000
_cell.angle_alpha   90.00
_cell.angle_beta   90.00
_cell.angle_gamma   90.00
#
_symmetry.space_group_name_H-M   'P 1'
#
loop_
_entity.id
_entity.type
_entity.pdbx_description
1 polymer ?
#
loop_
_entity_poly.entity_id
_entity_poly.type
_entity_poly.pdbx_seq_one_letter_code
_entity_poly.pdbx_strand_id
1 'polypeptide(L)'
;MQVRSIIFICLLIISSFFPAFANEQKIIKDLKEGGKLILIRHSEAPGTGDPANFNLNDCKTQRNLSAEGIEQAKRIGEFFKKNNIPFEKVYSSEYCRCKDTARNAFKDFETFSGLN
;
A
#
# COMPACT_ATOMS: atom_id res chain seq x y z
N MET A 1 25.10 40.90 15.23
CA MET A 1 25.02 39.65 14.41
C MET A 1 24.41 38.46 15.17
N GLN A 2 24.60 38.32 16.49
CA GLN A 2 24.13 37.14 17.24
C GLN A 2 22.59 36.98 17.35
N VAL A 3 21.83 38.05 17.58
CA VAL A 3 20.36 37.95 17.77
C VAL A 3 19.63 37.50 16.49
N ARG A 4 20.07 37.97 15.32
CA ARG A 4 19.54 37.54 14.02
C ARG A 4 19.81 36.06 13.75
N SER A 5 21.00 35.57 14.10
CA SER A 5 21.36 34.16 14.00
C SER A 5 20.54 33.29 14.95
N ILE A 6 20.28 33.74 16.19
CA ILE A 6 19.45 33.02 17.15
C ILE A 6 17.99 32.91 16.66
N ILE A 7 17.42 34.00 16.14
CA ILE A 7 16.06 33.99 15.58
C ILE A 7 15.97 33.04 14.38
N PHE A 8 16.98 33.04 13.50
CA PHE A 8 17.04 32.12 12.36
C PHE A 8 17.14 30.66 12.80
N ILE A 9 17.95 30.37 13.82
CA ILE A 9 18.09 29.02 14.38
C ILE A 9 16.78 28.58 15.04
N CYS A 10 16.11 29.44 15.80
CA CYS A 10 14.80 29.14 16.38
C CYS A 10 13.74 28.87 15.31
N LEU A 11 13.69 29.66 14.22
CA LEU A 11 12.77 29.44 13.10
C LEU A 11 13.01 28.10 12.37
N LEU A 12 14.28 27.74 12.15
CA LEU A 12 14.65 26.44 11.57
C LEU A 12 14.25 25.27 12.48
N ILE A 13 14.47 25.40 13.79
CA ILE A 13 14.06 24.39 14.77
C ILE A 13 12.53 24.24 14.77
N ILE A 14 11.77 25.34 14.79
CA ILE A 14 10.29 25.32 14.78
C ILE A 14 9.75 24.70 13.48
N SER A 15 10.36 24.98 12.32
CA SER A 15 10.01 24.36 11.04
C SER A 15 10.15 22.84 11.06
N SER A 16 11.10 22.32 11.82
CA SER A 16 11.38 20.88 11.94
C SER A 16 10.32 20.13 12.74
N PHE A 17 9.48 20.85 13.50
CA PHE A 17 8.45 20.27 14.37
C PHE A 17 7.06 20.23 13.76
N PHE A 18 6.86 20.71 12.52
CA PHE A 18 5.57 20.55 11.85
C PHE A 18 5.44 19.13 11.29
N PRO A 19 4.52 18.30 11.80
CA PRO A 19 4.22 17.03 11.17
C PRO A 19 3.68 17.27 9.75
N ALA A 20 4.17 16.50 8.78
CA ALA A 20 3.59 16.48 7.45
C ALA A 20 2.22 15.78 7.51
N PHE A 21 1.14 16.54 7.29
CA PHE A 21 -0.20 15.97 7.21
C PHE A 21 -0.52 15.58 5.77
N ALA A 22 -0.91 14.32 5.56
CA ALA A 22 -1.55 13.92 4.32
C ALA A 22 -2.97 14.48 4.28
N ASN A 23 -3.32 15.18 3.20
CA ASN A 23 -4.68 15.65 3.00
C ASN A 23 -5.54 14.50 2.46
N GLU A 24 -6.18 13.77 3.37
CA GLU A 24 -7.01 12.61 3.05
C GLU A 24 -8.15 12.96 2.08
N GLN A 25 -8.82 14.11 2.26
CA GLN A 25 -9.91 14.52 1.38
C GLN A 25 -9.41 14.76 -0.05
N LYS A 26 -8.23 15.36 -0.20
CA LYS A 26 -7.59 15.55 -1.49
C LYS A 26 -7.25 14.20 -2.13
N ILE A 27 -6.68 13.26 -1.37
CA ILE A 27 -6.35 11.92 -1.90
C ILE A 27 -7.61 11.20 -2.37
N ILE A 28 -8.67 11.17 -1.55
CA ILE A 28 -9.94 10.53 -1.93
C ILE A 28 -10.52 11.20 -3.19
N LYS A 29 -10.45 12.53 -3.29
CA LYS A 29 -10.87 13.25 -4.49
C LYS A 29 -10.05 12.83 -5.72
N ASP A 30 -8.72 12.85 -5.62
CA ASP A 30 -7.81 12.49 -6.72
C ASP A 30 -8.02 11.03 -7.17
N LEU A 31 -8.33 10.12 -6.24
CA LEU A 31 -8.66 8.72 -6.53
C LEU A 31 -10.03 8.57 -7.22
N LYS A 32 -11.02 9.36 -6.81
CA LYS A 32 -12.36 9.39 -7.42
C LYS A 32 -12.36 9.92 -8.85
N GLU A 33 -11.47 10.85 -9.18
CA GLU A 33 -11.34 11.41 -10.53
C GLU A 33 -10.95 10.32 -11.57
N GLY A 34 -10.34 9.22 -11.12
CA GLY A 34 -9.93 8.12 -11.99
C GLY A 34 -8.77 8.49 -12.92
N GLY A 35 -8.51 7.64 -13.91
CA GLY A 35 -7.41 7.83 -14.87
C GLY A 35 -6.01 7.78 -14.23
N LYS A 36 -5.88 7.15 -13.05
CA LYS A 36 -4.62 6.98 -12.31
C LYS A 36 -4.23 5.51 -12.26
N LEU A 37 -2.92 5.25 -12.24
CA LEU A 37 -2.38 3.96 -11.84
C LEU A 37 -2.12 3.98 -10.33
N ILE A 38 -2.66 3.00 -9.61
CA ILE A 38 -2.45 2.84 -8.17
C ILE A 38 -1.58 1.61 -7.96
N LEU A 39 -0.44 1.78 -7.28
CA LEU A 39 0.45 0.68 -6.92
C LEU A 39 0.38 0.46 -5.41
N ILE A 40 0.06 -0.78 -5.01
CA ILE A 40 -0.04 -1.20 -3.62
C ILE A 40 0.84 -2.43 -3.44
N ARG A 41 1.65 -2.45 -2.37
CA ARG A 41 2.35 -3.67 -1.95
C ARG A 41 1.35 -4.71 -1.44
N HIS A 42 1.75 -5.97 -1.42
CA HIS A 42 1.00 -7.00 -0.71
C HIS A 42 0.79 -6.60 0.76
N SER A 43 -0.31 -7.06 1.36
CA SER A 43 -0.57 -6.92 2.78
C SER A 43 0.41 -7.75 3.62
N GLU A 44 0.35 -7.60 4.94
CA GLU A 44 1.34 -8.16 5.85
C GLU A 44 1.54 -9.67 5.67
N ALA A 45 2.80 -10.06 5.55
CA ALA A 45 3.24 -11.44 5.40
C ALA A 45 4.52 -11.61 6.23
N PRO A 46 4.50 -12.41 7.30
CA PRO A 46 5.54 -12.39 8.32
C PRO A 46 6.87 -12.95 7.79
N GLY A 47 7.98 -12.36 8.22
CA GLY A 47 9.33 -12.75 7.81
C GLY A 47 9.83 -12.04 6.55
N THR A 48 11.02 -12.44 6.08
CA THR A 48 11.71 -11.83 4.95
C THR A 48 12.03 -12.87 3.88
N GLY A 49 11.78 -12.52 2.62
CA GLY A 49 11.96 -13.45 1.50
C GLY A 49 10.96 -14.61 1.49
N ASP A 50 11.04 -15.45 0.47
CA ASP A 50 10.34 -16.74 0.43
C ASP A 50 11.26 -17.86 0.92
N PRO A 51 10.72 -19.00 1.40
CA PRO A 51 11.52 -20.17 1.75
C PRO A 51 12.41 -20.64 0.59
N ALA A 52 13.52 -21.33 0.92
CA ALA A 52 14.36 -21.95 -0.10
C ALA A 52 13.55 -22.95 -0.93
N ASN A 53 13.76 -22.95 -2.25
CA ASN A 53 13.07 -23.80 -3.22
C ASN A 53 11.53 -23.64 -3.27
N PHE A 54 11.01 -22.46 -2.94
CA PHE A 54 9.58 -22.19 -3.12
C PHE A 54 9.13 -22.38 -4.58
N ASN A 55 7.86 -22.71 -4.77
CA ASN A 55 7.22 -22.88 -6.06
C ASN A 55 6.08 -21.87 -6.22
N LEU A 56 6.12 -21.07 -7.29
CA LEU A 56 5.09 -20.05 -7.60
C LEU A 56 3.68 -20.64 -7.73
N ASN A 57 3.58 -21.92 -8.11
CA ASN A 57 2.32 -22.64 -8.29
C ASN A 57 1.83 -23.34 -7.01
N ASP A 58 2.64 -23.41 -5.94
CA ASP A 58 2.25 -23.99 -4.66
C ASP A 58 2.44 -23.00 -3.51
N CYS A 59 1.34 -22.37 -3.11
CA CYS A 59 1.32 -21.40 -2.02
C CYS A 59 1.81 -22.00 -0.69
N LYS A 60 1.74 -23.33 -0.48
CA LYS A 60 2.22 -23.95 0.77
C LYS A 60 3.73 -23.83 0.94
N THR A 61 4.45 -23.58 -0.16
CA THR A 61 5.91 -23.43 -0.17
C THR A 61 6.37 -21.97 -0.09
N GLN A 62 5.43 -21.01 -0.06
CA GLN A 62 5.71 -19.57 -0.11
C GLN A 62 5.52 -18.90 1.26
N ARG A 63 6.08 -17.70 1.39
CA ARG A 63 5.71 -16.76 2.44
C ARG A 63 4.37 -16.12 2.08
N ASN A 64 3.36 -16.42 2.90
CA ASN A 64 1.97 -16.02 2.71
C ASN A 64 1.55 -14.91 3.68
N LEU A 65 0.35 -14.35 3.46
CA LEU A 65 -0.23 -13.39 4.37
C LEU A 65 -0.44 -13.99 5.77
N SER A 66 -0.29 -13.17 6.81
CA SER A 66 -0.81 -13.53 8.14
C SER A 66 -2.33 -13.32 8.20
N ALA A 67 -2.94 -13.71 9.33
CA ALA A 67 -4.34 -13.36 9.61
C ALA A 67 -4.55 -11.84 9.59
N GLU A 68 -3.62 -11.08 10.18
CA GLU A 68 -3.65 -9.61 10.16
C GLU A 68 -3.47 -9.05 8.75
N GLY A 69 -2.64 -9.70 7.92
CA GLY A 69 -2.48 -9.34 6.51
C GLY A 69 -3.75 -9.56 5.69
N ILE A 70 -4.51 -10.62 5.98
CA ILE A 70 -5.82 -10.85 5.35
C ILE A 70 -6.80 -9.73 5.75
N GLU A 71 -6.88 -9.38 7.04
CA GLU A 71 -7.74 -8.27 7.49
C GLU A 71 -7.28 -6.91 6.95
N GLN A 72 -5.97 -6.70 6.78
CA GLN A 72 -5.44 -5.52 6.12
C GLN A 72 -5.90 -5.45 4.65
N ALA A 73 -5.85 -6.55 3.91
CA ALA A 73 -6.32 -6.60 2.53
C ALA A 73 -7.82 -6.28 2.43
N LYS A 74 -8.64 -6.84 3.33
CA LYS A 74 -10.08 -6.51 3.39
C LYS A 74 -10.32 -5.02 3.63
N ARG A 75 -9.58 -4.40 4.55
CA ARG A 75 -9.67 -2.95 4.82
C ARG A 75 -9.32 -2.10 3.61
N ILE A 76 -8.40 -2.55 2.75
CA ILE A 76 -8.11 -1.88 1.47
C ILE A 76 -9.37 -1.89 0.60
N GLY A 77 -10.00 -3.06 0.42
CA GLY A 77 -11.25 -3.19 -0.34
C GLY A 77 -12.38 -2.33 0.23
N GLU A 78 -12.54 -2.34 1.55
CA GLU A 78 -13.52 -1.51 2.25
C GLU A 78 -13.26 -0.02 2.06
N PHE A 79 -12.00 0.42 2.05
CA PHE A 79 -11.64 1.80 1.77
C PHE A 79 -12.11 2.23 0.38
N PHE A 80 -11.85 1.41 -0.65
CA PHE A 80 -12.33 1.69 -2.02
C PHE A 80 -13.86 1.74 -2.08
N LYS A 81 -14.52 0.75 -1.48
CA LYS A 81 -15.98 0.66 -1.46
C LYS A 81 -16.64 1.83 -0.72
N LYS A 82 -16.22 2.10 0.52
CA LYS A 82 -16.78 3.17 1.38
C LYS A 82 -16.64 4.54 0.72
N ASN A 83 -15.54 4.76 0.01
CA ASN A 83 -15.27 6.02 -0.66
C ASN A 83 -15.78 6.06 -2.10
N ASN A 84 -16.45 5.04 -2.62
CA ASN A 84 -16.89 4.99 -4.03
C ASN A 84 -15.76 5.31 -5.02
N ILE A 85 -14.57 4.75 -4.78
CA ILE A 85 -13.41 4.94 -5.66
C ILE A 85 -13.55 3.94 -6.83
N PRO A 86 -13.64 4.41 -8.08
CA PRO A 86 -13.76 3.53 -9.24
C PRO A 86 -12.42 2.86 -9.55
N PHE A 87 -12.47 1.61 -10.00
CA PHE A 87 -11.34 0.90 -10.60
C PHE A 87 -11.87 -0.02 -11.70
N GLU A 88 -11.11 -0.19 -12.77
CA GLU A 88 -11.50 -1.02 -13.92
C GLU A 88 -10.86 -2.40 -13.87
N LYS A 89 -9.55 -2.45 -13.62
CA LYS A 89 -8.76 -3.68 -13.57
C LYS A 89 -7.86 -3.70 -12.35
N VAL A 90 -7.68 -4.90 -11.80
CA VAL A 90 -6.74 -5.18 -10.73
C VAL A 90 -5.72 -6.19 -11.24
N TYR A 91 -4.46 -5.82 -11.14
CA TYR A 91 -3.35 -6.69 -11.49
C TYR A 91 -2.59 -7.11 -10.24
N SER A 92 -2.10 -8.34 -10.22
CA SER A 92 -1.27 -8.88 -9.15
C SER A 92 -0.02 -9.55 -9.71
N SER A 93 1.02 -9.67 -8.89
CA SER A 93 2.13 -10.57 -9.21
C SER A 93 1.74 -12.03 -8.99
N GLU A 94 2.60 -12.96 -9.38
CA GLU A 94 2.33 -14.39 -9.28
C GLU A 94 2.47 -14.96 -7.86
N TYR A 95 3.10 -14.21 -6.94
CA TYR A 95 3.29 -14.61 -5.55
C TYR A 95 1.95 -14.68 -4.81
N CYS A 96 1.75 -15.73 -4.00
CA CYS A 96 0.48 -15.99 -3.33
C CYS A 96 0.04 -14.86 -2.40
N ARG A 97 0.96 -14.26 -1.64
CA ARG A 97 0.65 -13.06 -0.81
C ARG A 97 0.08 -11.88 -1.61
N CYS A 98 0.53 -11.68 -2.85
CA CYS A 98 0.01 -10.62 -3.72
C CYS A 98 -1.36 -11.00 -4.28
N LYS A 99 -1.52 -12.24 -4.76
CA LYS A 99 -2.80 -12.79 -5.25
C LYS A 99 -3.86 -12.77 -4.15
N ASP A 100 -3.50 -13.15 -2.93
CA ASP A 100 -4.40 -13.15 -1.78
C ASP A 100 -4.74 -11.74 -1.32
N THR A 101 -3.81 -10.79 -1.40
CA THR A 101 -4.12 -9.37 -1.15
C THR A 101 -5.16 -8.86 -2.14
N ALA A 102 -4.93 -9.09 -3.44
CA ALA A 102 -5.84 -8.67 -4.50
C ALA A 102 -7.22 -9.34 -4.37
N ARG A 103 -7.25 -10.66 -4.09
CA ARG A 103 -8.49 -11.42 -3.90
C ARG A 103 -9.30 -10.92 -2.70
N ASN A 104 -8.65 -10.68 -1.56
CA ASN A 104 -9.36 -10.23 -0.35
C ASN A 104 -9.83 -8.77 -0.46
N ALA A 105 -9.10 -7.91 -1.19
CA ALA A 105 -9.46 -6.51 -1.37
C ALA A 105 -10.50 -6.29 -2.50
N PHE A 106 -10.33 -6.95 -3.63
CA PHE A 106 -11.03 -6.63 -4.88
C PHE A 106 -11.75 -7.81 -5.53
N LYS A 107 -11.60 -9.02 -4.96
CA LYS A 107 -12.14 -10.31 -5.48
C LYS A 107 -11.50 -10.75 -6.78
N ASP A 108 -11.80 -10.05 -7.87
CA ASP A 108 -11.35 -10.39 -9.21
C ASP A 108 -10.05 -9.65 -9.54
N PHE A 109 -9.09 -10.35 -10.10
CA PHE A 109 -7.81 -9.81 -10.54
C PHE A 109 -7.17 -10.68 -11.61
N GLU A 110 -6.24 -10.11 -12.37
CA GLU A 110 -5.41 -10.81 -13.34
C GLU A 110 -3.95 -10.81 -12.87
N THR A 111 -3.21 -11.89 -13.13
CA THR A 111 -1.76 -11.88 -12.89
C THR A 111 -1.04 -11.18 -14.05
N PHE A 112 -0.07 -10.32 -13.72
CA PHE A 112 0.78 -9.64 -14.70
C PHE A 112 2.25 -9.87 -14.36
N SER A 113 2.99 -10.52 -15.27
CA SER A 113 4.39 -10.91 -15.05
C SER A 113 5.35 -9.73 -14.84
N GLY A 114 4.98 -8.53 -15.28
CA GLY A 114 5.73 -7.30 -15.01
C GLY A 114 5.72 -6.84 -13.54
N LEU A 115 5.01 -7.54 -12.65
CA LEU A 115 4.94 -7.25 -11.21
C LEU A 115 5.69 -8.27 -10.33
N ASN A 116 6.34 -9.26 -10.95
CA ASN A 116 7.07 -10.33 -10.25
C ASN A 116 8.40 -9.86 -9.65
#